data_AF-A0A947L5N1-F1
#
_entry.id   AF-A0A947L5N1-F1
#
_cell.length_a   1.000
_cell.length_b   1.000
_cell.length_c   1.000
_cell.angle_alpha   90.00
_cell.angle_beta   90.00
_cell.angle_gamma   90.00
#
_symmetry.space_group_name_H-M   'P 1'
#
loop_
_entity.id
_entity.type
_entity.pdbx_description
1 polymer ?
#
loop_
_entity_poly.entity_id
_entity_poly.type
_entity_poly.pdbx_seq_one_letter_code
_entity_poly.pdbx_strand_id
1 'polypeptide(L)' 'MSKNFDTAIKGQLELRRGEWLEIANKAGVSHSWISKFVNGHIPNPGYATLLKLSAALGPLRRTTAKATA' A
#
# COMPACT_ATOMS: atom_id res chain seq x y z
N MET A 1 -13.18 13.45 -1.28
CA MET A 1 -12.63 13.61 0.08
C MET A 1 -11.67 12.45 0.34
N SER A 2 -10.56 12.69 1.07
CA SER A 2 -9.43 11.77 1.36
C SER A 2 -8.23 11.70 0.40
N LYS A 3 -8.13 12.62 -0.57
CA LYS A 3 -7.07 12.68 -1.61
C LYS A 3 -5.65 12.52 -1.05
N ASN A 4 -5.38 13.03 0.16
CA ASN A 4 -4.06 12.95 0.81
C ASN A 4 -3.73 11.53 1.29
N PHE A 5 -4.71 10.79 1.84
CA PHE A 5 -4.48 9.43 2.33
C PHE A 5 -4.32 8.46 1.17
N ASP A 6 -5.18 8.57 0.14
CA ASP A 6 -5.07 7.77 -1.08
C ASP A 6 -3.69 7.95 -1.72
N THR A 7 -3.26 9.21 -1.86
CA THR A 7 -1.96 9.56 -2.47
C THR A 7 -0.78 9.04 -1.65
N ALA A 8 -0.84 9.14 -0.32
CA ALA A 8 0.20 8.58 0.55
C ALA A 8 0.33 7.06 0.40
N ILE A 9 -0.81 6.34 0.41
CA ILE A 9 -0.83 4.88 0.22
C ILE A 9 -0.31 4.51 -1.17
N LYS A 10 -0.72 5.22 -2.22
CA LYS A 10 -0.20 5.03 -3.58
C LYS A 10 1.31 5.21 -3.65
N GLY A 11 1.84 6.27 -3.05
CA GLY A 11 3.29 6.50 -3.00
C GLY A 11 4.03 5.36 -2.30
N GLN A 12 3.50 4.86 -1.18
CA GLN A 12 4.11 3.72 -0.48
C GLN A 12 4.04 2.41 -1.26
N LEU A 13 2.95 2.18 -2.01
CA LEU A 13 2.83 1.02 -2.90
C LEU A 13 3.82 1.12 -4.06
N GLU A 14 3.94 2.28 -4.69
CA GLU A 14 4.88 2.52 -5.79
C GLU A 14 6.34 2.27 -5.38
N LEU A 15 6.71 2.60 -4.14
CA LEU A 15 8.03 2.29 -3.58
C LEU A 15 8.26 0.79 -3.32
N ARG A 16 7.19 0.00 -3.22
CA ARG A 16 7.22 -1.43 -2.85
C ARG A 16 6.59 -2.32 -3.92
N ARG A 17 6.78 -1.98 -5.21
CA ARG A 17 6.21 -2.73 -6.35
C ARG A 17 6.49 -4.23 -6.32
N GLY A 18 7.65 -4.65 -5.80
CA GLY A 18 7.99 -6.07 -5.64
C GLY A 18 7.20 -6.81 -4.56
N GLU A 19 6.64 -6.10 -3.57
CA GLU A 19 5.95 -6.69 -2.41
C GLU A 19 4.41 -6.65 -2.55
N TRP A 20 3.88 -6.22 -3.69
CA TRP A 20 2.44 -6.02 -3.87
C TRP A 20 1.62 -7.28 -3.59
N LEU A 21 2.11 -8.44 -3.98
CA LEU A 21 1.40 -9.71 -3.74
C LEU A 21 1.25 -9.98 -2.24
N GLU A 22 2.32 -9.77 -1.47
CA GLU A 22 2.31 -9.96 -0.02
C GLU A 22 1.43 -8.92 0.69
N ILE A 23 1.54 -7.65 0.28
CA ILE A 23 0.73 -6.56 0.82
C ILE A 23 -0.76 -6.82 0.53
N ALA A 24 -1.08 -7.29 -0.68
CA ALA A 24 -2.44 -7.65 -1.08
C ALA A 24 -3.00 -8.75 -0.17
N ASN A 25 -2.26 -9.83 0.03
CA ASN A 25 -2.65 -10.93 0.90
C ASN A 25 -2.88 -10.46 2.36
N LYS A 26 -1.97 -9.64 2.90
CA LYS A 26 -2.09 -9.09 4.26
C LYS A 26 -3.29 -8.16 4.42
N ALA A 27 -3.56 -7.33 3.40
CA ALA A 27 -4.68 -6.40 3.41
C ALA A 27 -6.03 -7.06 3.06
N GLY A 28 -6.02 -8.32 2.59
CA GLY A 28 -7.21 -9.04 2.14
C GLY A 28 -7.77 -8.51 0.82
N VAL A 29 -6.91 -7.99 -0.06
CA VAL A 29 -7.28 -7.53 -1.41
C VAL A 29 -6.53 -8.34 -2.46
N SER A 30 -6.97 -8.26 -3.73
CA SER A 30 -6.27 -8.93 -4.82
C SER A 30 -5.11 -8.10 -5.35
N HIS A 31 -4.08 -8.74 -5.90
CA HIS A 31 -2.97 -8.05 -6.58
C HIS A 31 -3.46 -7.11 -7.69
N SER A 32 -4.43 -7.55 -8.50
CA SER A 32 -5.07 -6.71 -9.53
C SER A 32 -5.83 -5.51 -8.96
N TRP A 33 -6.33 -5.61 -7.71
CA TRP A 33 -6.97 -4.48 -7.04
C TRP A 33 -5.95 -3.39 -6.73
N ILE A 34 -4.76 -3.74 -6.22
CA ILE A 34 -3.66 -2.80 -5.98
C ILE A 34 -3.25 -2.10 -7.27
N SER A 35 -3.06 -2.86 -8.35
CA SER A 35 -2.71 -2.28 -9.66
C SER A 35 -3.77 -1.27 -10.13
N LYS A 36 -5.07 -1.62 -10.05
CA LYS A 36 -6.15 -0.69 -10.41
C LYS A 36 -6.19 0.54 -9.50
N PHE A 37 -5.93 0.37 -8.21
CA PHE A 37 -5.90 1.46 -7.23
C PHE A 37 -4.79 2.47 -7.54
N VAL A 38 -3.56 1.99 -7.71
CA VAL A 38 -2.39 2.83 -8.03
C VAL A 38 -2.62 3.61 -9.32
N ASN A 39 -3.06 2.92 -10.37
CA ASN A 39 -3.38 3.53 -11.68
C ASN A 39 -4.63 4.44 -11.67
N GLY A 40 -5.36 4.54 -10.55
CA GLY A 40 -6.51 5.44 -10.44
C GLY A 40 -7.81 4.93 -11.09
N HIS A 41 -7.87 3.64 -11.45
CA HIS A 41 -9.08 3.01 -11.99
C HIS A 41 -10.14 2.68 -10.92
N ILE A 42 -9.84 2.91 -9.63
CA ILE A 42 -10.79 2.72 -8.53
C ILE A 42 -11.27 4.10 -8.06
N PRO A 43 -12.51 4.51 -8.40
CA PRO A 43 -13.02 5.83 -8.05
C PRO A 43 -13.34 5.96 -6.55
N ASN A 44 -13.68 4.85 -5.87
CA ASN A 44 -13.94 4.83 -4.43
C ASN A 44 -13.39 3.54 -3.81
N PRO A 45 -12.13 3.53 -3.33
CA PRO A 45 -11.47 2.32 -2.80
C PRO A 45 -12.04 1.83 -1.47
N GLY A 46 -12.93 2.61 -0.84
CA GLY A 46 -13.47 2.34 0.49
C GLY A 46 -12.44 2.62 1.57
N TYR A 47 -12.80 3.47 2.53
CA TYR A 47 -11.89 3.88 3.61
C TYR A 47 -11.41 2.69 4.46
N ALA A 48 -12.28 1.71 4.71
CA ALA A 48 -11.93 0.48 5.44
C ALA A 48 -10.85 -0.34 4.72
N THR A 49 -10.88 -0.41 3.39
CA THR A 49 -9.86 -1.12 2.60
C THR A 49 -8.53 -0.39 2.68
N LEU A 50 -8.55 0.94 2.57
CA LEU A 50 -7.35 1.77 2.69
C LEU A 50 -6.71 1.66 4.07
N LEU A 51 -7.52 1.58 5.14
CA LEU A 51 -7.04 1.31 6.50
C LEU A 51 -6.33 -0.04 6.60
N LYS A 52 -6.92 -1.11 6.06
CA LYS A 52 -6.28 -2.44 6.00
C LYS A 52 -4.99 -2.42 5.20
N LEU A 53 -4.99 -1.71 4.06
CA LEU A 53 -3.79 -1.56 3.23
C LEU A 53 -2.69 -0.79 3.97
N SER A 54 -3.05 0.29 4.65
CA SER A 54 -2.13 1.08 5.46
C SER A 54 -1.53 0.25 6.60
N ALA A 55 -2.35 -0.56 7.28
CA ALA A 55 -1.88 -1.48 8.31
C ALA A 55 -0.94 -2.56 7.73
N ALA A 56 -1.25 -3.09 6.55
CA ALA A 56 -0.42 -4.09 5.87
C ALA A 56 0.92 -3.51 5.36
N LEU A 57 0.93 -2.25 4.90
CA LEU A 57 2.13 -1.50 4.55
C LEU A 57 3.00 -1.18 5.78
N GLY A 58 2.34 -1.08 6.95
CA GLY A 58 2.96 -0.70 8.21
C GLY A 58 3.54 0.71 8.18
N PRO A 59 4.16 1.16 9.30
CA PRO A 59 5.05 2.31 9.22
C PRO A 59 6.13 2.04 8.18
N LEU A 60 6.57 3.08 7.45
CA LEU A 60 7.76 2.99 6.61
C LEU A 60 8.87 2.39 7.48
N ARG A 61 9.20 1.11 7.27
CA ARG A 61 10.40 0.52 7.85
C ARG A 61 11.51 1.38 7.27
N ARG A 62 12.05 2.31 8.08
CA ARG A 62 13.38 2.83 7.84
C ARG A 62 14.21 1.57 7.71
N THR A 63 14.66 1.29 6.50
CA THR A 63 15.64 0.25 6.25
C THR A 63 16.84 0.68 7.10
N THR A 64 16.94 0.12 8.30
CA THR A 64 18.18 0.13 9.06
C THR A 64 19.11 -0.70 8.20
N ALA A 65 19.88 0.01 7.36
CA ALA A 65 21.06 -0.53 6.74
C ALA A 65 21.91 -1.13 7.86
N LYS A 66 21.90 -2.46 7.93
CA LYS A 66 22.97 -3.33 8.40
C LYS A 66 23.90 -2.71 9.48
N ALA A 67 23.52 -2.84 10.75
CA ALA A 67 24.50 -2.88 11.83
C ALA A 67 25.10 -4.29 11.84
N THR A 68 26.19 -4.48 11.11
CA THR A 68 27.10 -5.60 11.33
C THR A 68 28.34 -5.01 11.99
N ALA A 69 28.46 -5.28 13.29
CA ALA A 69 29.70 -5.17 14.05
C ALA A 69 30.58 -6.40 13.78
#